data_AF-A0AAW7M103-F1
#
_entry.id   AF-A0AAW7M103-F1
#
_cell.length_a   1.000
_cell.length_b   1.000
_cell.length_c   1.000
_cell.angle_alpha   90.00
_cell.angle_beta   90.00
_cell.angle_gamma   90.00
#
_symmetry.space_group_name_H-M   'P 1'
#
loop_
_entity.id
_entity.type
_entity.pdbx_description
1 polymer ?
#
loop_
_entity_poly.entity_id
_entity_poly.type
_entity_poly.pdbx_seq_one_letter_code
_entity_poly.pdbx_strand_id
1 'polypeptide(L)'
;MPRRAQTSALLVAAAAAALILGPAAQAAAPVGGSPARAVAAASLRSVLIPAIEASAEAEFEVAAVDIDVTPAPVAASAPAAGAASTGGTGASSGSDYSFGVHQAGHQAALDRCTGWVWEDFGGYGRVVSAHNHCGGAVVLGLQVGDTVHLTGYGAGDYVVTRLKTVPKGAPATVLEGRLWMQTCTWDNVTMRIAELTRV
;
A
#
# COMPACT_ATOMS: atom_id res chain seq x y z
N MET A 1 19.12 39.67 4.36
CA MET A 1 17.66 39.50 4.26
C MET A 1 17.24 38.46 5.31
N PRO A 2 16.37 38.81 6.27
CA PRO A 2 16.10 38.00 7.46
C PRO A 2 15.12 36.83 7.20
N ARG A 3 15.43 35.69 7.80
CA ARG A 3 14.61 34.47 7.87
C ARG A 3 13.39 34.71 8.77
N ARG A 4 12.17 34.47 8.26
CA ARG A 4 10.96 34.42 9.10
C ARG A 4 10.78 33.00 9.62
N ALA A 5 10.89 32.85 10.94
CA ALA A 5 10.43 31.69 11.69
C ALA A 5 8.89 31.64 11.66
N GLN A 6 8.31 30.45 11.43
CA GLN A 6 6.91 30.21 11.70
C GLN A 6 6.76 29.24 12.86
N THR A 7 6.02 29.75 13.82
CA THR A 7 5.66 29.24 15.14
C THR A 7 4.71 28.06 15.08
N SER A 8 4.92 27.19 16.05
CA SER A 8 4.15 26.01 16.44
C SER A 8 2.64 26.23 16.57
N ALA A 9 1.86 25.21 16.23
CA ALA A 9 0.57 24.95 16.84
C ALA A 9 0.48 23.46 17.19
N LEU A 10 0.60 23.17 18.50
CA LEU A 10 0.14 21.91 19.10
C LEU A 10 -1.39 21.90 19.02
N LEU A 11 -1.97 20.79 18.55
CA LEU A 11 -3.34 20.43 18.89
C LEU A 11 -3.35 18.97 19.33
N VAL A 12 -3.53 18.83 20.64
CA VAL A 12 -3.83 17.58 21.34
C VAL A 12 -5.30 17.27 21.11
N ALA A 13 -5.61 16.09 20.59
CA ALA A 13 -6.95 15.51 20.67
C ALA A 13 -6.82 14.06 21.16
N ALA A 14 -7.17 13.88 22.43
CA ALA A 14 -7.34 12.59 23.07
C ALA A 14 -8.79 12.11 22.85
N ALA A 15 -8.99 10.85 22.50
CA ALA A 15 -10.16 10.01 22.78
C ALA A 15 -10.04 8.72 21.94
N ALA A 16 -10.47 7.54 22.35
CA ALA A 16 -10.85 6.96 23.62
C ALA A 16 -10.83 5.45 23.35
N ALA A 17 -10.43 4.68 24.36
CA ALA A 17 -10.32 3.23 24.28
C ALA A 17 -11.68 2.56 24.04
N ALA A 18 -11.69 1.55 23.17
CA ALA A 18 -12.72 0.51 23.18
C ALA A 18 -12.01 -0.85 23.21
N LEU A 19 -11.95 -1.42 24.41
CA LEU A 19 -11.63 -2.83 24.64
C LEU A 19 -12.69 -3.69 23.94
N ILE A 20 -12.26 -4.61 23.08
CA ILE A 20 -13.05 -5.78 22.69
C ILE A 20 -12.37 -7.00 23.31
N LEU A 21 -12.75 -7.31 24.55
CA LEU A 21 -12.47 -8.60 25.17
C LEU A 21 -13.70 -9.50 24.99
N GLY A 22 -13.50 -10.69 24.44
CA GLY A 22 -14.44 -11.78 24.61
C GLY A 22 -13.99 -13.07 23.93
N PRO A 23 -13.64 -14.10 24.71
CA PRO A 23 -13.90 -15.48 24.34
C PRO A 23 -15.04 -16.03 25.19
N ALA A 24 -16.10 -16.52 24.54
CA ALA A 24 -17.14 -17.30 25.19
C ALA A 24 -16.62 -18.72 25.45
N ALA A 25 -16.14 -18.97 26.67
CA ALA A 25 -15.95 -20.31 27.18
C ALA A 25 -17.31 -20.91 27.51
N GLN A 26 -17.71 -21.94 26.75
CA GLN A 26 -18.95 -22.68 26.95
C GLN A 26 -18.69 -23.76 28.01
N ALA A 27 -18.95 -23.43 29.28
CA ALA A 27 -18.92 -24.38 30.38
C ALA A 27 -20.33 -24.96 30.59
N ALA A 28 -20.43 -26.28 30.50
CA ALA A 28 -21.62 -27.05 30.86
C ALA A 28 -21.90 -26.98 32.36
N ALA A 29 -23.18 -26.86 32.74
CA ALA A 29 -23.64 -27.21 34.08
C ALA A 29 -25.11 -27.69 34.08
N PRO A 30 -25.52 -28.53 35.04
CA PRO A 30 -26.74 -29.34 34.98
C PRO A 30 -27.95 -28.73 35.73
N VAL A 31 -29.13 -29.27 35.36
CA VAL A 31 -30.35 -29.55 36.14
C VAL A 31 -30.60 -28.78 37.46
N GLY A 32 -31.73 -28.06 37.49
CA GLY A 32 -32.66 -28.07 38.62
C GLY A 32 -32.80 -26.77 39.44
N GLY A 33 -33.99 -26.18 39.43
CA GLY A 33 -34.48 -25.30 40.50
C GLY A 33 -34.86 -23.88 40.10
N SER A 34 -36.16 -23.67 39.83
CA SER A 34 -36.85 -22.38 40.06
C SER A 34 -37.29 -22.32 41.54
N PRO A 35 -37.49 -21.15 42.20
CA PRO A 35 -38.21 -20.00 41.62
C PRO A 35 -37.81 -18.57 42.06
N ALA A 36 -38.36 -17.62 41.30
CA ALA A 36 -38.83 -16.29 41.71
C ALA A 36 -37.83 -15.29 42.34
N ARG A 37 -37.44 -14.27 41.54
CA ARG A 37 -37.26 -12.91 42.06
C ARG A 37 -37.52 -11.87 40.98
N ALA A 38 -38.52 -11.03 41.25
CA ALA A 38 -38.91 -9.89 40.45
C ALA A 38 -37.81 -8.81 40.44
N VAL A 39 -37.50 -8.26 39.27
CA VAL A 39 -36.80 -6.97 39.17
C VAL A 39 -37.32 -6.18 37.97
N ALA A 40 -37.97 -5.06 38.29
CA ALA A 40 -38.15 -3.80 37.59
C ALA A 40 -38.22 -3.79 36.05
N ALA A 41 -39.41 -3.41 35.55
CA ALA A 41 -39.58 -2.81 34.23
C ALA A 41 -38.78 -1.50 34.14
N ALA A 42 -37.74 -1.48 33.31
CA ALA A 42 -37.02 -0.26 32.95
C ALA A 42 -37.83 0.53 31.92
N SER A 43 -38.21 1.76 32.27
CA SER A 43 -38.85 2.72 31.38
C SER A 43 -37.93 3.07 30.21
N LEU A 44 -38.38 2.80 28.99
CA LEU A 44 -37.78 3.31 27.76
C LEU A 44 -38.08 4.81 27.65
N ARG A 45 -37.09 5.65 27.96
CA ARG A 45 -37.12 7.06 27.55
C ARG A 45 -36.75 7.14 26.08
N SER A 46 -37.73 7.44 25.23
CA SER A 46 -37.48 7.86 23.84
C SER A 46 -36.60 9.12 23.85
N VAL A 47 -35.35 8.98 23.45
CA VAL A 47 -34.47 10.10 23.15
C VAL A 47 -34.82 10.56 21.74
N LEU A 48 -35.43 11.75 21.65
CA LEU A 48 -35.63 12.46 20.39
C LEU A 48 -34.25 12.83 19.84
N ILE A 49 -33.78 12.13 18.81
CA ILE A 49 -32.58 12.50 18.06
C ILE A 49 -32.99 13.66 17.13
N PRO A 50 -32.40 14.87 17.24
CA PRO A 50 -32.66 15.93 16.30
C PRO A 50 -32.18 15.52 14.90
N ALA A 51 -32.98 15.84 13.89
CA ALA A 51 -32.62 15.65 12.49
C ALA A 51 -31.34 16.47 12.19
N ILE A 52 -30.30 15.80 11.72
CA ILE A 52 -29.08 16.44 11.25
C ILE A 52 -29.41 17.04 9.88
N GLU A 53 -29.59 18.35 9.82
CA GLU A 53 -29.65 19.07 8.56
C GLU A 53 -28.25 19.06 7.91
N ALA A 54 -28.14 18.32 6.81
CA ALA A 54 -26.94 18.25 5.98
C ALA A 54 -26.70 19.61 5.32
N SER A 55 -25.86 20.43 5.94
CA SER A 55 -25.39 21.69 5.36
C SER A 55 -24.13 21.45 4.53
N ALA A 56 -24.24 21.79 3.24
CA ALA A 56 -23.20 22.29 2.34
C ALA A 56 -21.93 21.46 2.13
N GLU A 57 -21.94 20.70 1.03
CA GLU A 57 -20.98 20.81 -0.08
C GLU A 57 -19.66 21.55 0.25
N ALA A 58 -18.76 20.88 0.96
CA ALA A 58 -17.36 21.29 1.00
C ALA A 58 -16.68 20.79 -0.27
N GLU A 59 -16.46 21.70 -1.23
CA GLU A 59 -15.64 21.43 -2.41
C GLU A 59 -14.20 21.17 -1.94
N PHE A 60 -13.80 19.90 -1.95
CA PHE A 60 -12.43 19.49 -1.64
C PHE A 60 -11.56 19.76 -2.87
N GLU A 61 -10.75 20.80 -2.81
CA GLU A 61 -9.73 21.07 -3.83
C GLU A 61 -8.63 19.99 -3.71
N VAL A 62 -8.73 18.96 -4.56
CA VAL A 62 -7.72 17.90 -4.64
C VAL A 62 -6.50 18.49 -5.35
N ALA A 63 -5.51 18.91 -4.57
CA ALA A 63 -4.23 19.34 -5.12
C ALA A 63 -3.65 18.22 -6.01
N ALA A 64 -3.32 18.57 -7.26
CA ALA A 64 -2.71 17.65 -8.19
C ALA A 64 -1.41 17.10 -7.59
N VAL A 65 -1.33 15.78 -7.42
CA VAL A 65 -0.14 15.11 -6.92
C VAL A 65 0.90 15.09 -8.02
N ASP A 66 2.06 15.68 -7.80
CA ASP A 66 3.20 15.60 -8.70
C ASP A 66 3.74 14.16 -8.69
N ILE A 67 3.65 13.48 -9.83
CA ILE A 67 4.09 12.11 -10.02
C ILE A 67 5.18 12.13 -11.08
N ASP A 68 6.41 11.83 -10.67
CA ASP A 68 7.49 11.60 -11.60
C ASP A 68 7.36 10.18 -12.17
N VAL A 69 7.14 10.09 -13.48
CA VAL A 69 6.99 8.82 -14.21
C VAL A 69 8.20 8.68 -15.13
N THR A 70 8.99 7.64 -14.92
CA THR A 70 9.99 7.22 -15.90
C THR A 70 9.37 6.13 -16.78
N PRO A 71 8.96 6.44 -18.02
CA PRO A 71 8.46 5.42 -18.94
C PRO A 71 9.60 4.51 -19.42
N ALA A 72 9.24 3.29 -19.82
CA ALA A 72 10.17 2.46 -20.57
C ALA A 72 10.68 3.20 -21.82
N PRO A 73 11.97 3.04 -22.19
CA PRO A 73 12.41 3.49 -23.50
C PRO A 73 11.54 2.79 -24.55
N VAL A 74 10.84 3.58 -25.35
CA VAL A 74 10.06 3.07 -26.47
C VAL A 74 11.06 2.36 -27.37
N ALA A 75 10.92 1.04 -27.56
CA ALA A 75 11.74 0.31 -28.51
C ALA A 75 11.58 1.00 -29.86
N ALA A 76 12.61 1.72 -30.30
CA ALA A 76 12.59 2.36 -31.61
C ALA A 76 12.33 1.27 -32.64
N SER A 77 11.22 1.39 -33.38
CA SER A 77 10.89 0.50 -34.48
C SER A 77 12.13 0.33 -35.35
N ALA A 78 12.67 -0.89 -35.37
CA ALA A 78 13.89 -1.19 -36.10
C ALA A 78 13.73 -0.75 -37.57
N PRO A 79 14.65 0.07 -38.12
CA PRO A 79 14.64 0.37 -39.54
C PRO A 79 14.77 -0.93 -40.33
N ALA A 80 13.98 -1.04 -41.41
CA ALA A 80 13.94 -2.20 -42.27
C ALA A 80 15.33 -2.61 -42.75
N ALA A 81 15.57 -3.92 -42.75
CA ALA A 81 16.83 -4.58 -43.01
C ALA A 81 17.59 -3.99 -44.21
N GLY A 82 18.79 -3.47 -43.96
CA GLY A 82 19.70 -3.04 -44.99
C GLY A 82 21.05 -2.61 -44.41
N ALA A 83 22.07 -3.41 -44.72
CA ALA A 83 23.50 -3.19 -44.48
C ALA A 83 24.04 -3.56 -43.08
N ALA A 84 24.93 -4.56 -43.09
CA ALA A 84 25.77 -4.96 -41.99
C ALA A 84 26.69 -3.81 -41.53
N SER A 85 26.77 -3.59 -40.23
CA SER A 85 27.93 -2.99 -39.58
C SER A 85 28.16 -3.65 -38.23
N THR A 86 29.32 -4.29 -38.15
CA THR A 86 29.93 -4.84 -36.95
C THR A 86 30.39 -3.70 -36.05
N GLY A 87 29.87 -3.61 -34.83
CA GLY A 87 30.31 -2.63 -33.83
C GLY A 87 29.23 -2.35 -32.79
N GLY A 88 29.20 -3.19 -31.74
CA GLY A 88 28.15 -3.16 -30.72
C GLY A 88 28.11 -1.91 -29.86
N THR A 89 26.93 -1.66 -29.28
CA THR A 89 26.78 -0.89 -28.04
C THR A 89 25.54 -1.38 -27.29
N GLY A 90 25.79 -2.23 -26.28
CA GLY A 90 25.01 -2.40 -25.05
C GLY A 90 23.52 -2.73 -25.16
N ALA A 91 23.18 -3.99 -25.39
CA ALA A 91 21.97 -4.52 -24.76
C ALA A 91 22.20 -4.43 -23.24
N SER A 92 21.49 -3.54 -22.55
CA SER A 92 21.49 -3.52 -21.10
C SER A 92 20.91 -4.86 -20.66
N SER A 93 21.79 -5.80 -20.29
CA SER A 93 21.38 -7.05 -19.67
C SER A 93 20.71 -6.65 -18.36
N GLY A 94 19.38 -6.66 -18.33
CA GLY A 94 18.62 -6.42 -17.10
C GLY A 94 19.20 -7.27 -15.99
N SER A 95 19.33 -6.69 -14.81
CA SER A 95 19.74 -7.47 -13.64
C SER A 95 18.62 -8.45 -13.28
N ASP A 96 19.01 -9.60 -12.75
CA ASP A 96 18.07 -10.64 -12.37
C ASP A 96 17.90 -10.68 -10.85
N TYR A 97 16.66 -10.63 -10.38
CA TYR A 97 16.29 -10.54 -8.97
C TYR A 97 15.28 -11.62 -8.58
N SER A 98 15.40 -12.17 -7.37
CA SER A 98 14.46 -13.16 -6.84
C SER A 98 13.95 -12.78 -5.45
N PHE A 99 12.64 -12.87 -5.24
CA PHE A 99 11.96 -12.48 -4.00
C PHE A 99 10.94 -13.52 -3.53
N GLY A 100 10.99 -13.86 -2.25
CA GLY A 100 10.00 -14.69 -1.57
C GLY A 100 8.90 -13.87 -0.93
N VAL A 101 7.66 -14.02 -1.40
CA VAL A 101 6.47 -13.31 -0.91
C VAL A 101 5.58 -14.29 -0.16
N HIS A 102 5.79 -14.41 1.15
CA HIS A 102 5.13 -15.42 1.98
C HIS A 102 4.07 -14.86 2.93
N GLN A 103 3.89 -13.54 2.92
CA GLN A 103 2.90 -12.86 3.74
C GLN A 103 1.96 -12.07 2.86
N ALA A 104 0.70 -11.97 3.29
CA ALA A 104 -0.28 -11.07 2.72
C ALA A 104 -0.81 -10.16 3.83
N GLY A 105 -1.19 -8.94 3.47
CA GLY A 105 -1.73 -7.97 4.41
C GLY A 105 -1.40 -6.55 4.00
N HIS A 106 -1.28 -5.66 4.99
CA HIS A 106 -0.96 -4.24 4.80
C HIS A 106 0.07 -3.81 5.87
N GLN A 107 -0.06 -2.60 6.41
CA GLN A 107 0.85 -1.98 7.38
C GLN A 107 1.29 -2.92 8.51
N ALA A 108 0.34 -3.61 9.18
CA ALA A 108 0.68 -4.50 10.30
C ALA A 108 1.51 -5.74 9.91
N ALA A 109 1.47 -6.16 8.63
CA ALA A 109 2.35 -7.21 8.11
C ALA A 109 3.73 -6.64 7.77
N LEU A 110 3.78 -5.45 7.15
CA LEU A 110 5.02 -4.75 6.84
C LEU A 110 5.85 -4.41 8.09
N ASP A 111 5.18 -3.96 9.16
CA ASP A 111 5.81 -3.57 10.42
C ASP A 111 6.52 -4.74 11.14
N ARG A 112 6.26 -5.99 10.74
CA ARG A 112 6.97 -7.16 11.27
C ARG A 112 8.37 -7.30 10.69
N CYS A 113 8.66 -6.66 9.55
CA CYS A 113 9.98 -6.71 8.91
C CYS A 113 10.53 -8.12 8.67
N THR A 114 9.65 -9.07 8.36
CA THR A 114 9.97 -10.48 8.13
C THR A 114 10.04 -10.86 6.65
N GLY A 115 10.13 -9.88 5.74
CA GLY A 115 10.26 -10.07 4.30
C GLY A 115 9.19 -9.32 3.49
N TRP A 116 8.94 -9.78 2.28
CA TRP A 116 7.99 -9.17 1.35
C TRP A 116 6.54 -9.51 1.69
N VAL A 117 5.67 -8.52 1.53
CA VAL A 117 4.24 -8.61 1.78
C VAL A 117 3.47 -8.39 0.49
N TRP A 118 2.51 -9.26 0.21
CA TRP A 118 1.52 -9.09 -0.84
C TRP A 118 0.35 -8.24 -0.34
N GLU A 119 0.12 -7.11 -0.99
CA GLU A 119 -0.99 -6.20 -0.71
C GLU A 119 -1.96 -6.20 -1.90
N ASP A 120 -3.25 -6.44 -1.64
CA ASP A 120 -4.29 -6.37 -2.67
C ASP A 120 -5.19 -5.15 -2.43
N PHE A 121 -5.20 -4.22 -3.39
CA PHE A 121 -6.03 -3.03 -3.38
C PHE A 121 -7.28 -3.20 -4.27
N GLY A 122 -7.68 -4.43 -4.56
CA GLY A 122 -8.83 -4.76 -5.37
C GLY A 122 -8.66 -4.31 -6.83
N GLY A 123 -9.68 -3.63 -7.37
CA GLY A 123 -9.66 -3.15 -8.75
C GLY A 123 -8.56 -2.11 -9.04
N TYR A 124 -7.96 -1.52 -8.01
CA TYR A 124 -6.90 -0.54 -8.18
C TYR A 124 -5.54 -1.16 -8.47
N GLY A 125 -5.29 -2.43 -8.11
CA GLY A 125 -4.03 -3.12 -8.38
C GLY A 125 -3.52 -3.92 -7.18
N ARG A 126 -2.34 -4.53 -7.34
CA ARG A 126 -1.64 -5.29 -6.30
C ARG A 126 -0.22 -4.80 -6.14
N VAL A 127 0.33 -4.94 -4.94
CA VAL A 127 1.70 -4.49 -4.64
C VAL A 127 2.44 -5.56 -3.85
N VAL A 128 3.72 -5.76 -4.19
CA VAL A 128 4.69 -6.49 -3.39
C VAL A 128 5.57 -5.48 -2.67
N SER A 129 5.41 -5.41 -1.35
CA SER A 129 5.91 -4.31 -0.54
C SER A 129 6.90 -4.79 0.50
N ALA A 130 7.91 -3.97 0.78
CA ALA A 130 8.77 -4.10 1.95
C ALA A 130 9.27 -2.72 2.40
N HIS A 131 9.42 -2.53 3.71
CA HIS A 131 10.11 -1.34 4.24
C HIS A 131 11.55 -1.30 3.72
N ASN A 132 12.04 -0.10 3.39
CA ASN A 132 13.39 0.08 2.84
C ASN A 132 14.49 -0.47 3.76
N HIS A 133 14.37 -0.22 5.06
CA HIS A 133 15.27 -0.72 6.09
C HIS A 133 15.06 -2.20 6.44
N CYS A 134 14.04 -2.85 5.87
CA CYS A 134 13.74 -4.28 6.06
C CYS A 134 13.97 -5.10 4.78
N GLY A 135 14.90 -4.64 3.93
CA GLY A 135 15.28 -5.30 2.68
C GLY A 135 14.60 -4.74 1.43
N GLY A 136 13.59 -3.87 1.58
CA GLY A 136 12.88 -3.26 0.46
C GLY A 136 13.71 -2.27 -0.38
N ALA A 137 14.86 -1.81 0.13
CA ALA A 137 15.72 -0.83 -0.56
C ALA A 137 16.16 -1.28 -1.96
N VAL A 138 16.12 -2.57 -2.28
CA VAL A 138 16.39 -3.09 -3.63
C VAL A 138 15.48 -2.47 -4.70
N VAL A 139 14.22 -2.13 -4.38
CA VAL A 139 13.29 -1.47 -5.33
C VAL A 139 13.82 -0.11 -5.79
N LEU A 140 14.64 0.55 -4.97
CA LEU A 140 15.26 1.84 -5.32
C LEU A 140 16.29 1.68 -6.45
N GLY A 141 16.91 0.51 -6.56
CA GLY A 141 17.90 0.18 -7.58
C GLY A 141 17.31 -0.36 -8.88
N LEU A 142 16.07 -0.86 -8.86
CA LEU A 142 15.42 -1.44 -10.04
C LEU A 142 15.32 -0.44 -11.19
N GLN A 143 15.61 -0.94 -12.38
CA GLN A 143 15.52 -0.27 -13.67
C GLN A 143 14.48 -0.95 -14.56
N VAL A 144 13.96 -0.21 -15.54
CA VAL A 144 13.15 -0.83 -16.60
C VAL A 144 14.00 -1.85 -17.36
N GLY A 145 13.44 -3.03 -17.60
CA GLY A 145 14.10 -4.15 -18.27
C GLY A 145 14.72 -5.17 -17.32
N ASP A 146 14.81 -4.87 -16.01
CA ASP A 146 15.23 -5.86 -15.01
C ASP A 146 14.21 -6.99 -14.89
N THR A 147 14.71 -8.20 -14.66
CA THR A 147 13.90 -9.39 -14.45
C THR A 147 13.66 -9.59 -12.95
N VAL A 148 12.42 -9.94 -12.60
CA VAL A 148 11.97 -10.17 -11.23
C VAL A 148 11.27 -11.53 -11.16
N HIS A 149 11.84 -12.43 -10.38
CA HIS A 149 11.29 -13.73 -10.05
C HIS A 149 10.58 -13.67 -8.70
N LEU A 150 9.26 -13.83 -8.69
CA LEU A 150 8.47 -13.90 -7.46
C LEU A 150 8.15 -15.36 -7.12
N THR A 151 8.29 -15.70 -5.84
CA THR A 151 7.81 -16.98 -5.28
C THR A 151 6.76 -16.72 -4.19
N GLY A 152 5.85 -17.68 -3.98
CA GLY A 152 4.72 -17.50 -3.06
C GLY A 152 3.55 -16.73 -3.66
N TYR A 153 3.06 -15.69 -2.98
CA TYR A 153 1.99 -14.85 -3.50
C TYR A 153 2.44 -14.12 -4.78
N GLY A 154 1.59 -14.18 -5.82
CA GLY A 154 1.92 -13.59 -7.11
C GLY A 154 3.10 -14.28 -7.82
N ALA A 155 3.39 -15.55 -7.50
CA ALA A 155 4.52 -16.26 -8.08
C ALA A 155 4.53 -16.24 -9.61
N GLY A 156 5.72 -16.04 -10.18
CA GLY A 156 5.97 -15.99 -11.61
C GLY A 156 7.17 -15.13 -11.93
N ASP A 157 7.46 -15.07 -13.23
CA ASP A 157 8.55 -14.28 -13.78
C ASP A 157 7.99 -12.99 -14.37
N TYR A 158 8.67 -11.89 -14.10
CA TYR A 158 8.24 -10.55 -14.45
C TYR A 158 9.40 -9.74 -15.00
N VAL A 159 9.06 -8.73 -15.80
CA VAL A 159 9.98 -7.67 -16.20
C VAL A 159 9.47 -6.34 -15.64
N VAL A 160 10.40 -5.51 -15.18
CA VAL A 160 10.08 -4.13 -14.77
C VAL A 160 9.79 -3.30 -16.02
N THR A 161 8.57 -2.80 -16.18
CA THR A 161 8.14 -2.06 -17.38
C THR A 161 7.96 -0.57 -17.16
N ARG A 162 7.81 -0.13 -15.90
CA ARG A 162 7.65 1.29 -15.57
C ARG A 162 8.15 1.55 -14.16
N LEU A 163 8.63 2.76 -13.92
CA LEU A 163 9.02 3.24 -12.60
C LEU A 163 8.28 4.54 -12.30
N LYS A 164 7.86 4.70 -11.05
CA LYS A 164 7.30 5.96 -10.56
C LYS A 164 7.87 6.29 -9.18
N THR A 165 7.96 7.58 -8.91
CA THR A 165 8.14 8.10 -7.55
C THR A 165 6.89 8.86 -7.17
N VAL A 166 6.25 8.47 -6.06
CA VAL A 166 4.99 9.05 -5.58
C VAL A 166 5.15 9.53 -4.14
N PRO A 167 4.39 10.54 -3.68
CA PRO A 167 4.34 10.88 -2.27
C PRO A 167 3.84 9.70 -1.42
N LYS A 168 4.36 9.57 -0.21
CA LYS A 168 3.86 8.62 0.77
C LYS A 168 2.39 8.93 1.08
N GLY A 169 1.53 7.90 1.01
CA GLY A 169 0.08 8.06 1.18
C GLY A 169 -0.65 8.47 -0.10
N ALA A 170 0.01 8.48 -1.27
CA ALA A 170 -0.67 8.60 -2.55
C ALA A 170 -1.83 7.58 -2.69
N PRO A 171 -2.92 7.94 -3.38
CA PRO A 171 -4.08 7.06 -3.52
C PRO A 171 -3.75 5.82 -4.34
N ALA A 172 -4.44 4.70 -4.08
CA ALA A 172 -4.21 3.43 -4.79
C ALA A 172 -4.45 3.51 -6.31
N THR A 173 -5.10 4.56 -6.81
CA THR A 173 -5.28 4.80 -8.26
C THR A 173 -3.96 4.90 -9.02
N VAL A 174 -2.84 5.24 -8.36
CA VAL A 174 -1.50 5.24 -8.97
C VAL A 174 -1.05 3.86 -9.46
N LEU A 175 -1.68 2.79 -8.98
CA LEU A 175 -1.37 1.40 -9.33
C LEU A 175 -2.03 0.96 -10.66
N GLU A 176 -2.99 1.71 -11.19
CA GLU A 176 -3.58 1.51 -12.54
C GLU A 176 -4.07 0.07 -12.84
N GLY A 177 -4.51 -0.67 -11.81
CA GLY A 177 -4.97 -2.06 -11.95
C GLY A 177 -3.86 -3.08 -12.19
N ARG A 178 -2.59 -2.68 -12.07
CA ARG A 178 -1.41 -3.51 -12.37
C ARG A 178 -0.77 -4.09 -11.10
N LEU A 179 0.26 -4.92 -11.31
CA LEU A 179 1.13 -5.42 -10.26
C LEU A 179 2.35 -4.51 -10.14
N TRP A 180 2.70 -4.12 -8.92
CA TRP A 180 3.85 -3.28 -8.62
C TRP A 180 4.72 -3.87 -7.52
N MET A 181 5.99 -3.51 -7.46
CA MET A 181 6.79 -3.56 -6.24
C MET A 181 6.86 -2.17 -5.63
N GLN A 182 6.88 -2.04 -4.29
CA GLN A 182 7.12 -0.74 -3.66
C GLN A 182 8.05 -0.77 -2.45
N THR A 183 8.70 0.37 -2.23
CA THR A 183 9.37 0.70 -0.97
C THR A 183 9.39 2.22 -0.74
N CYS A 184 9.63 2.65 0.49
CA CYS A 184 9.89 4.06 0.80
C CYS A 184 11.30 4.46 0.34
N THR A 185 11.47 5.68 -0.15
CA THR A 185 12.81 6.26 -0.30
C THR A 185 13.43 6.56 1.07
N TRP A 186 14.73 6.86 1.11
CA TRP A 186 15.44 7.10 2.37
C TRP A 186 15.01 8.38 3.10
N ASP A 187 14.39 9.34 2.39
CA ASP A 187 13.82 10.54 3.01
C ASP A 187 12.50 10.25 3.74
N ASN A 188 11.88 9.08 3.51
CA ASN A 188 10.60 8.65 4.09
C ASN A 188 9.40 9.58 3.76
N VAL A 189 9.56 10.45 2.77
CA VAL A 189 8.53 11.35 2.23
C VAL A 189 7.93 10.77 0.96
N THR A 190 8.75 10.09 0.16
CA THR A 190 8.34 9.50 -1.12
C THR A 190 8.44 7.98 -1.11
N MET A 191 7.77 7.35 -2.06
CA MET A 191 7.81 5.92 -2.33
C MET A 191 8.23 5.72 -3.77
N ARG A 192 9.06 4.69 -3.99
CA ARG A 192 9.38 4.20 -5.33
C ARG A 192 8.53 2.99 -5.62
N ILE A 193 7.87 3.00 -6.78
CA ILE A 193 7.10 1.87 -7.27
C ILE A 193 7.61 1.41 -8.65
N ALA A 194 7.70 0.10 -8.84
CA ALA A 194 8.15 -0.54 -10.08
C ALA A 194 7.06 -1.46 -10.63
N GLU A 195 6.57 -1.18 -11.84
CA GLU A 195 5.52 -1.98 -12.49
C GLU A 195 6.10 -3.31 -12.94
N LEU A 196 5.44 -4.40 -12.57
CA LEU A 196 5.81 -5.76 -12.96
C LEU A 196 4.85 -6.27 -14.03
N THR A 197 5.38 -6.57 -15.22
CA THR A 197 4.64 -7.24 -16.29
C THR A 197 5.11 -8.68 -16.40
N ARG A 198 4.18 -9.64 -16.37
CA ARG A 198 4.52 -11.06 -16.48
C ARG A 198 5.15 -11.37 -17.84
N VAL A 199 6.18 -12.20 -17.84
CA VAL A 199 6.82 -12.76 -19.05
C VAL A 199 6.35 -14.18 -19.37
#